data_AF-A0A9E2EWA9-F1
#
_entry.id   AF-A0A9E2EWA9-F1
#
_cell.length_a   1.000
_cell.length_b   1.000
_cell.length_c   1.000
_cell.angle_alpha   90.00
_cell.angle_beta   90.00
_cell.angle_gamma   90.00
#
_symmetry.space_group_name_H-M   'P 1'
#
loop_
_entity.id
_entity.type
_entity.pdbx_description
1 polymer ?
#
loop_
_entity_poly.entity_id
_entity_poly.type
_entity_poly.pdbx_seq_one_letter_code
_entity_poly.pdbx_strand_id
1 'polypeptide(L)'
;MKKGAKPILKSSFKLLILFAIFIGSVEFSYAQDTEGEDDNGQVVDSVKTGFSLGKLKFDNPESISSKYIYDPNLDRYIYSEKVGDFDIGYPIILTPEQYLELVRKEGMKAYFKEKSDAYSGKKEGSEEARKNLLPNFYINNNFFESVFGGNTIEVIPQGSVAMDLGVIWQKNDNPSLSPRNRT
;
A
#
# COMPACT_ATOMS: atom_id res chain seq x y z
N MET A 1 42.91 3.98 -82.81
CA MET A 1 42.77 2.71 -82.05
C MET A 1 42.01 3.03 -80.76
N LYS A 2 40.75 2.59 -80.60
CA LYS A 2 40.30 1.47 -79.71
C LYS A 2 40.75 1.68 -78.24
N LYS A 3 39.92 1.75 -77.18
CA LYS A 3 38.60 1.16 -76.88
C LYS A 3 37.87 1.99 -75.78
N GLY A 4 36.54 1.93 -75.77
CA GLY A 4 35.68 2.61 -74.79
C GLY A 4 35.58 1.94 -73.41
N ALA A 5 35.27 2.74 -72.40
CA ALA A 5 34.97 2.31 -71.04
C ALA A 5 33.47 1.94 -70.91
N LYS A 6 33.19 0.71 -70.47
CA LYS A 6 31.83 0.22 -70.19
C LYS A 6 31.35 0.73 -68.82
N PRO A 7 30.13 1.28 -68.69
CA PRO A 7 29.56 1.60 -67.38
C PRO A 7 28.94 0.33 -66.77
N ILE A 8 29.64 -0.36 -65.88
CA ILE A 8 29.15 -1.60 -65.24
C ILE A 8 28.36 -1.33 -63.95
N LEU A 9 28.28 -0.08 -63.49
CA LEU A 9 27.69 0.27 -62.21
C LEU A 9 26.35 1.01 -62.36
N LYS A 10 25.27 0.34 -62.77
CA LYS A 10 23.94 0.99 -62.78
C LYS A 10 22.75 0.19 -62.26
N SER A 11 22.85 -1.13 -62.07
CA SER A 11 21.68 -1.95 -61.63
C SER A 11 21.86 -2.62 -60.26
N SER A 12 22.95 -3.36 -60.03
CA SER A 12 23.20 -4.06 -58.76
C SER A 12 23.43 -3.13 -57.57
N PHE A 13 24.05 -1.96 -57.79
CA PHE A 13 24.29 -0.97 -56.73
C PHE A 13 23.00 -0.28 -56.26
N LYS A 14 22.02 -0.07 -57.16
CA LYS A 14 20.70 0.46 -56.79
C LYS A 14 19.91 -0.52 -55.95
N LEU A 15 20.03 -1.82 -56.25
CA LEU A 15 19.35 -2.88 -55.53
C LEU A 15 19.92 -3.05 -54.10
N LEU A 16 21.24 -2.87 -53.94
CA LEU A 16 21.89 -2.79 -52.62
C LEU A 16 21.42 -1.61 -51.78
N ILE A 17 21.23 -0.42 -52.39
CA ILE A 17 20.71 0.75 -51.69
C ILE A 17 19.25 0.54 -51.25
N LEU A 18 18.42 -0.05 -52.11
CA LEU A 18 17.03 -0.41 -51.75
C LEU A 18 16.95 -1.43 -50.62
N PHE A 19 17.86 -2.41 -50.59
CA PHE A 19 17.91 -3.41 -49.52
C PHE A 19 18.38 -2.80 -48.18
N ALA A 20 19.31 -1.85 -48.21
CA ALA A 20 19.74 -1.13 -47.01
C ALA A 20 18.63 -0.26 -46.41
N ILE A 21 17.79 0.36 -47.24
CA ILE A 21 16.62 1.14 -46.78
C ILE A 21 15.53 0.22 -46.20
N PHE A 22 15.35 -0.98 -46.77
CA PHE A 22 14.41 -1.97 -46.24
C PHE A 22 14.84 -2.52 -44.87
N ILE A 23 16.15 -2.76 -44.65
CA ILE A 23 16.67 -3.15 -43.33
C ILE A 23 16.58 -2.00 -42.32
N GLY A 24 16.80 -0.75 -42.76
CA GLY A 24 16.69 0.43 -41.90
C GLY A 24 15.28 0.80 -41.45
N SER A 25 14.24 0.19 -42.02
CA SER A 25 12.83 0.40 -41.65
C SER A 25 12.22 -0.76 -40.86
N VAL A 26 12.98 -1.82 -40.58
CA VAL A 26 12.55 -2.86 -39.63
C VAL A 26 12.83 -2.33 -38.22
N GLU A 27 11.86 -1.62 -37.66
CA GLU A 27 11.84 -1.29 -36.24
C GLU A 27 11.82 -2.60 -35.43
N PHE A 28 12.85 -2.79 -34.60
CA PHE A 28 12.83 -3.80 -33.55
C PHE A 28 11.74 -3.41 -32.54
N SER A 29 10.59 -4.06 -32.62
CA SER A 29 9.58 -4.01 -31.56
C SER A 29 10.12 -4.76 -30.35
N TYR A 30 10.58 -4.03 -29.33
CA TYR A 30 10.80 -4.58 -28.00
C TYR A 30 9.45 -4.59 -27.28
N ALA A 31 8.95 -5.79 -26.95
CA ALA A 31 7.87 -5.92 -25.99
C ALA A 31 8.47 -5.61 -24.60
N GLN A 32 7.99 -4.57 -23.95
CA GLN A 32 8.43 -4.20 -22.61
C GLN A 32 7.64 -5.04 -21.59
N ASP A 33 8.20 -6.19 -21.22
CA ASP A 33 7.80 -6.87 -19.99
C ASP A 33 8.20 -5.98 -18.80
N THR A 34 7.20 -5.53 -18.04
CA THR A 34 7.42 -4.74 -16.84
C THR A 34 7.72 -5.68 -15.68
N GLU A 35 9.00 -5.90 -15.40
CA GLU A 35 9.47 -6.39 -14.10
C GLU A 35 10.65 -5.54 -13.63
N GLY A 36 10.45 -4.82 -12.51
CA GLY A 36 11.46 -4.47 -11.50
C GLY A 36 12.52 -3.39 -11.81
N GLU A 37 12.36 -2.20 -11.19
CA GLU A 37 13.37 -1.49 -10.35
C GLU A 37 14.79 -1.29 -10.95
N ASP A 38 15.39 -0.09 -11.09
CA ASP A 38 15.22 1.20 -10.43
C ASP A 38 16.06 2.28 -11.17
N ASP A 39 15.84 3.54 -10.83
CA ASP A 39 16.77 4.69 -10.87
C ASP A 39 16.73 5.74 -12.02
N ASN A 40 16.38 6.97 -11.59
CA ASN A 40 16.65 8.30 -12.17
C ASN A 40 15.91 8.81 -13.43
N GLY A 41 14.58 8.88 -13.35
CA GLY A 41 13.77 9.82 -14.14
C GLY A 41 13.16 10.92 -13.25
N GLN A 42 13.36 12.19 -13.60
CA GLN A 42 12.76 13.32 -12.88
C GLN A 42 11.24 13.16 -12.71
N VAL A 43 10.77 13.19 -11.47
CA VAL A 43 9.33 13.18 -11.14
C VAL A 43 8.75 14.53 -11.54
N VAL A 44 8.07 14.56 -12.68
CA VAL A 44 7.25 15.71 -13.11
C VAL A 44 6.13 15.87 -12.09
N ASP A 45 6.08 17.02 -11.42
CA ASP A 45 5.02 17.42 -10.49
C ASP A 45 3.71 17.66 -11.26
N SER A 46 3.08 16.57 -11.64
CA SER A 46 1.69 16.55 -12.07
C SER A 46 0.86 16.14 -10.87
N VAL A 47 0.08 17.08 -10.32
CA VAL A 47 -1.03 16.73 -9.42
C VAL A 47 -1.84 15.67 -10.16
N LYS A 48 -1.88 14.43 -9.65
CA LYS A 48 -2.69 13.36 -10.24
C LYS A 48 -4.16 13.77 -10.12
N THR A 49 -4.67 14.49 -11.11
CA THR A 49 -6.09 14.85 -11.26
C THR A 49 -6.84 13.61 -11.73
N GLY A 50 -6.94 12.63 -10.84
CA GLY A 50 -7.67 11.39 -11.05
C GLY A 50 -8.38 11.00 -9.77
N PHE A 51 -9.57 10.42 -9.90
CA PHE A 51 -10.26 9.83 -8.76
C PHE A 51 -9.47 8.58 -8.34
N SER A 52 -8.82 8.62 -7.18
CA SER A 52 -8.23 7.42 -6.58
C SER A 52 -9.37 6.58 -6.03
N LEU A 53 -9.94 5.72 -6.87
CA LEU A 53 -10.76 4.60 -6.42
C LEU A 53 -9.82 3.74 -5.58
N GLY A 54 -9.94 3.83 -4.25
CA GLY A 54 -9.13 3.04 -3.34
C GLY A 54 -9.15 1.55 -3.72
N LYS A 55 -8.11 0.81 -3.35
CA LYS A 55 -8.06 -0.63 -3.64
C LYS A 55 -9.28 -1.31 -3.00
N LEU A 56 -10.16 -1.87 -3.83
CA LEU A 56 -11.25 -2.71 -3.37
C LEU A 56 -10.64 -3.98 -2.77
N LYS A 57 -10.67 -4.07 -1.43
CA LYS A 57 -10.27 -5.27 -0.72
C LYS A 57 -11.51 -6.13 -0.51
N PHE A 58 -11.52 -7.30 -1.13
CA PHE A 58 -12.52 -8.33 -0.83
C PHE A 58 -12.10 -9.10 0.42
N ASP A 59 -13.08 -9.53 1.19
CA ASP A 59 -12.84 -10.47 2.28
C ASP A 59 -12.53 -11.86 1.71
N ASN A 60 -11.74 -12.64 2.43
CA ASN A 60 -11.44 -14.00 2.01
C ASN A 60 -12.72 -14.85 2.09
N PRO A 61 -12.98 -15.75 1.14
CA PRO A 61 -14.12 -16.66 1.21
C PRO A 61 -14.01 -17.57 2.43
N GLU A 62 -15.16 -17.98 2.99
CA GLU A 62 -15.24 -18.87 4.16
C GLU A 62 -14.54 -20.23 3.96
N SER A 63 -14.28 -20.62 2.71
CA SER A 63 -13.55 -21.85 2.38
C SER A 63 -12.06 -21.80 2.72
N ILE A 64 -11.48 -20.61 2.93
CA ILE A 64 -10.10 -20.44 3.37
C ILE A 64 -10.09 -20.34 4.89
N SER A 65 -9.46 -21.29 5.56
CA SER A 65 -9.24 -21.27 7.01
C SER A 65 -7.78 -20.95 7.33
N SER A 66 -7.56 -19.84 8.03
CA SER A 66 -6.24 -19.45 8.56
C SER A 66 -6.14 -19.86 10.03
N LYS A 67 -5.11 -20.62 10.40
CA LYS A 67 -4.90 -21.07 11.79
C LYS A 67 -3.46 -20.87 12.26
N TYR A 68 -3.34 -20.45 13.51
CA TYR A 68 -2.08 -20.44 14.25
C TYR A 68 -1.96 -21.73 15.08
N ILE A 69 -0.87 -22.47 14.90
CA ILE A 69 -0.57 -23.69 15.67
C ILE A 69 0.73 -23.45 16.43
N TYR A 70 0.71 -23.64 17.75
CA TYR A 70 1.92 -23.52 18.57
C TYR A 70 2.70 -24.83 18.60
N ASP A 71 4.00 -24.76 18.30
CA ASP A 71 4.94 -25.88 18.46
C ASP A 71 5.76 -25.70 19.75
N PRO A 72 5.56 -26.56 20.78
CA PRO A 72 6.26 -26.46 22.05
C PRO A 72 7.75 -26.84 21.99
N ASN A 73 8.20 -27.57 20.96
CA ASN A 73 9.60 -27.98 20.84
C ASN A 73 10.47 -26.84 20.31
N LEU A 74 9.91 -26.07 19.39
CA LEU A 74 10.60 -24.94 18.75
C LEU A 74 10.27 -23.60 19.43
N ASP A 75 9.26 -23.57 20.30
CA ASP A 75 8.68 -22.37 20.90
C ASP A 75 8.29 -21.33 19.83
N ARG A 76 7.52 -21.78 18.83
CA ARG A 76 7.11 -20.94 17.69
C ARG A 76 5.64 -21.16 17.36
N TYR A 77 5.02 -20.12 16.80
CA TYR A 77 3.69 -20.17 16.20
C TYR A 77 3.81 -20.34 14.69
N ILE A 78 3.13 -21.34 14.14
CA ILE A 78 3.09 -21.63 12.71
C ILE A 78 1.73 -21.18 12.18
N TYR A 79 1.73 -20.17 11.32
CA TYR A 79 0.57 -19.70 10.59
C TYR A 79 0.45 -20.45 9.28
N SER A 80 -0.68 -21.14 9.05
CA SER A 80 -0.97 -21.86 7.80
C SER A 80 -2.37 -21.53 7.28
N GLU A 81 -2.49 -21.39 5.96
CA GLU A 81 -3.77 -21.18 5.26
C GLU A 81 -4.18 -22.46 4.53
N LYS A 82 -5.38 -22.96 4.85
CA LYS A 82 -5.93 -24.21 4.31
C LYS A 82 -7.23 -23.97 3.55
N VAL A 83 -7.39 -24.64 2.41
CA VAL A 83 -8.65 -24.75 1.65
C VAL A 83 -9.08 -26.20 1.64
N GLY A 84 -10.13 -26.51 2.42
CA GLY A 84 -10.51 -27.89 2.70
C GLY A 84 -9.35 -28.64 3.36
N ASP A 85 -8.80 -29.63 2.65
CA ASP A 85 -7.68 -30.45 3.12
C ASP A 85 -6.31 -30.03 2.56
N PHE A 86 -6.25 -29.01 1.70
CA PHE A 86 -5.03 -28.58 1.03
C PHE A 86 -4.47 -27.28 1.62
N ASP A 87 -3.17 -27.24 1.88
CA ASP A 87 -2.45 -26.02 2.24
C ASP A 87 -2.20 -25.17 0.97
N ILE A 88 -2.66 -23.93 0.97
CA ILE A 88 -2.60 -23.04 -0.21
C ILE A 88 -1.43 -22.05 -0.18
N GLY A 89 -0.65 -22.03 0.90
CA GLY A 89 0.46 -21.10 1.10
C GLY A 89 1.57 -21.66 1.96
N TYR A 90 2.74 -21.02 1.89
CA TYR A 90 3.85 -21.35 2.76
C TYR A 90 3.57 -20.90 4.20
N PRO A 91 3.87 -21.75 5.20
CA PRO A 91 3.63 -21.39 6.58
C PRO A 91 4.58 -20.27 7.02
N ILE A 92 4.05 -19.34 7.81
CA ILE A 92 4.83 -18.28 8.44
C ILE A 92 5.13 -18.70 9.87
N ILE A 93 6.41 -18.72 10.24
CA ILE A 93 6.86 -19.10 11.58
C ILE A 93 7.14 -17.83 12.37
N LEU A 94 6.41 -17.64 13.46
CA LEU A 94 6.47 -16.48 14.34
C LEU A 94 7.05 -16.87 15.69
N THR A 95 7.84 -15.99 16.29
CA THR A 95 8.14 -16.10 17.73
C THR A 95 6.89 -15.75 18.56
N PRO A 96 6.83 -16.15 19.83
CA PRO A 96 5.72 -15.78 20.71
C PRO A 96 5.50 -14.26 20.79
N GLU A 97 6.59 -13.48 20.83
CA GLU A 97 6.54 -12.02 20.85
C GLU A 97 5.97 -11.44 19.54
N GLN A 98 6.43 -11.94 18.39
CA GLN A 98 5.92 -11.51 17.08
C GLN A 98 4.45 -11.85 16.90
N TYR A 99 4.02 -13.02 17.36
CA TYR A 99 2.62 -13.41 17.36
C TYR A 99 1.77 -12.44 18.19
N LEU A 100 2.19 -12.14 19.42
CA LEU A 100 1.49 -11.20 20.31
C LEU A 100 1.40 -9.80 19.69
N GLU A 101 2.49 -9.31 19.09
CA GLU A 101 2.50 -8.02 18.43
C GLU A 101 1.53 -7.97 17.24
N LEU A 102 1.50 -9.03 16.42
CA LEU A 102 0.60 -9.15 15.29
C LEU A 102 -0.86 -9.15 15.75
N VAL A 103 -1.22 -9.99 16.72
CA VAL A 103 -2.57 -10.06 17.28
C VAL A 103 -2.99 -8.71 17.86
N ARG A 104 -2.10 -8.03 18.58
CA ARG A 104 -2.36 -6.68 19.11
C ARG A 104 -2.63 -5.69 17.98
N LYS A 105 -1.83 -5.70 16.93
CA LYS A 105 -1.98 -4.81 15.76
C LYS A 105 -3.30 -5.06 15.03
N GLU A 106 -3.67 -6.32 14.85
CA GLU A 106 -4.95 -6.72 14.25
C GLU A 106 -6.14 -6.30 15.11
N GLY A 107 -6.06 -6.52 16.43
CA GLY A 107 -7.09 -6.08 17.37
C GLY A 107 -7.30 -4.57 17.37
N MET A 108 -6.21 -3.79 17.37
CA MET A 108 -6.30 -2.33 17.24
C MET A 108 -6.95 -1.92 15.91
N LYS A 109 -6.54 -2.53 14.80
CA LYS A 109 -7.10 -2.24 13.48
C LYS A 109 -8.59 -2.58 13.41
N ALA A 110 -9.00 -3.72 13.97
CA ALA A 110 -10.39 -4.14 14.04
C ALA A 110 -11.21 -3.16 14.89
N TYR A 111 -10.71 -2.77 16.06
CA TYR A 111 -11.34 -1.79 16.94
C TYR A 111 -11.58 -0.46 16.24
N PHE A 112 -10.55 0.14 15.62
CA PHE A 112 -10.73 1.42 14.93
C PHE A 112 -11.62 1.30 13.69
N LYS A 113 -11.57 0.17 12.98
CA LYS A 113 -12.48 -0.11 11.85
C LYS A 113 -13.92 -0.15 12.33
N GLU A 114 -14.22 -0.86 13.41
CA GLU A 114 -15.55 -0.93 14.02
C GLU A 114 -16.05 0.46 14.43
N LYS A 115 -15.21 1.25 15.11
CA LYS A 115 -15.57 2.61 15.55
C LYS A 115 -15.80 3.56 14.36
N SER A 116 -14.97 3.47 13.32
CA SER A 116 -15.12 4.26 12.09
C SER A 116 -16.38 3.87 11.32
N ASP A 117 -16.66 2.58 11.20
CA ASP A 117 -17.85 2.05 10.53
C ASP A 117 -19.13 2.54 11.24
N ALA A 118 -19.16 2.46 12.57
CA ALA A 118 -20.25 2.96 13.39
C ALA A 118 -20.45 4.48 13.26
N TYR A 119 -19.37 5.26 13.17
CA TYR A 119 -19.44 6.71 12.97
C TYR A 119 -19.97 7.07 11.59
N SER A 120 -19.54 6.33 10.55
CA SER A 120 -19.92 6.59 9.16
C SER A 120 -21.42 6.45 8.90
N GLY A 121 -22.13 5.65 9.70
CA GLY A 121 -23.57 5.42 9.56
C GLY A 121 -23.96 4.60 8.31
N LYS A 122 -22.99 4.06 7.57
CA LYS A 122 -23.22 3.44 6.25
C LYS A 122 -23.55 1.95 6.29
N LYS A 123 -23.39 1.30 7.46
CA LYS A 123 -23.69 -0.13 7.66
C LYS A 123 -24.99 -0.32 8.44
N GLU A 124 -25.69 -1.41 8.17
CA GLU A 124 -26.85 -1.85 8.96
C GLU A 124 -26.44 -2.02 10.44
N GLY A 125 -27.27 -1.53 11.38
CA GLY A 125 -26.95 -1.54 12.82
C GLY A 125 -26.03 -0.40 13.30
N SER A 126 -25.60 0.51 12.40
CA SER A 126 -24.73 1.63 12.77
C SER A 126 -25.36 2.65 13.71
N GLU A 127 -26.69 2.76 13.79
CA GLU A 127 -27.38 3.62 14.78
C GLU A 127 -27.19 3.15 16.22
N GLU A 128 -27.24 1.84 16.46
CA GLU A 128 -27.01 1.26 17.78
C GLU A 128 -25.51 1.25 18.11
N ALA A 129 -24.66 0.92 17.14
CA ALA A 129 -23.21 0.96 17.30
C ALA A 129 -22.71 2.39 17.57
N ARG A 130 -23.40 3.42 17.03
CA ARG A 130 -23.11 4.84 17.30
C ARG A 130 -23.41 5.23 18.75
N LYS A 131 -24.40 4.62 19.41
CA LYS A 131 -24.63 4.80 20.85
C LYS A 131 -23.47 4.25 21.70
N ASN A 132 -22.74 3.25 21.18
CA ASN A 132 -21.50 2.71 21.77
C ASN A 132 -20.24 3.50 21.37
N LEU A 133 -20.38 4.57 20.57
CA LEU A 133 -19.34 5.58 20.37
C LEU A 133 -19.58 6.66 21.44
N LEU A 134 -18.80 6.58 22.52
CA LEU A 134 -18.90 7.42 23.72
C LEU A 134 -19.34 8.88 23.45
N PRO A 135 -20.26 9.44 24.26
CA PRO A 135 -19.92 9.82 25.65
C PRO A 135 -20.96 9.43 26.74
N ASN A 136 -20.44 9.29 27.96
CA ASN A 136 -21.08 9.03 29.27
C ASN A 136 -21.37 7.55 29.60
N PHE A 137 -20.45 6.93 30.36
CA PHE A 137 -20.70 5.64 31.00
C PHE A 137 -21.61 5.84 32.22
N TYR A 138 -22.82 5.30 32.18
CA TYR A 138 -23.65 5.14 33.37
C TYR A 138 -23.33 3.79 34.03
N ILE A 139 -22.53 3.81 35.11
CA ILE A 139 -22.19 2.60 35.87
C ILE A 139 -23.26 2.42 36.94
N ASN A 140 -24.24 1.54 36.68
CA ASN A 140 -25.26 1.20 37.66
C ASN A 140 -24.74 0.14 38.63
N ASN A 141 -23.78 0.50 39.48
CA ASN A 141 -23.23 -0.41 40.49
C ASN A 141 -23.04 0.33 41.82
N ASN A 142 -23.80 -0.10 42.85
CA ASN A 142 -23.76 0.47 44.21
C ASN A 142 -22.34 0.47 44.81
N PHE A 143 -21.47 -0.45 44.40
CA PHE A 143 -20.07 -0.47 44.80
C PHE A 143 -19.30 0.76 44.28
N PHE A 144 -19.55 1.17 43.03
CA PHE A 144 -18.91 2.31 42.40
C PHE A 144 -19.39 3.64 43.01
N GLU A 145 -20.68 3.75 43.29
CA GLU A 145 -21.27 4.90 43.99
C GLU A 145 -20.66 5.09 45.39
N SER A 146 -20.39 4.00 46.11
CA SER A 146 -19.81 4.05 47.46
C SER A 146 -18.34 4.49 47.52
N VAL A 147 -17.55 4.21 46.49
CA VAL A 147 -16.12 4.54 46.44
C VAL A 147 -15.88 5.92 45.81
N PHE A 148 -16.71 6.34 44.86
CA PHE A 148 -16.49 7.55 44.05
C PHE A 148 -17.56 8.64 44.19
N GLY A 149 -18.65 8.42 44.93
CA GLY A 149 -19.58 9.48 45.34
C GLY A 149 -20.60 9.96 44.29
N GLY A 150 -20.79 9.23 43.19
CA GLY A 150 -21.83 9.54 42.19
C GLY A 150 -21.95 8.51 41.08
N ASN A 151 -23.14 8.38 40.46
CA ASN A 151 -23.43 7.39 39.40
C ASN A 151 -22.99 7.83 37.99
N THR A 152 -22.52 9.07 37.83
CA THR A 152 -22.18 9.66 36.54
C THR A 152 -20.71 10.05 36.55
N ILE A 153 -19.92 9.39 35.72
CA ILE A 153 -18.54 9.82 35.45
C ILE A 153 -18.61 10.82 34.30
N GLU A 154 -18.62 12.11 34.64
CA GLU A 154 -18.54 13.20 33.67
C GLU A 154 -17.07 13.50 33.37
N VAL A 155 -16.59 13.02 32.22
CA VAL A 155 -15.24 13.34 31.75
C VAL A 155 -15.35 14.57 30.85
N ILE A 156 -15.00 15.74 31.41
CA ILE A 156 -14.82 16.97 30.63
C ILE A 156 -13.34 17.03 30.27
N PRO A 157 -12.91 16.56 29.07
CA PRO A 157 -11.53 16.72 28.65
C PRO A 157 -11.22 18.21 28.57
N GLN A 158 -10.38 18.69 29.48
CA GLN A 158 -9.86 20.06 29.44
C GLN A 158 -8.50 20.05 28.76
N GLY A 159 -8.28 21.01 27.85
CA GLY A 159 -7.06 21.12 27.07
C GLY A 159 -7.31 20.92 25.57
N SER A 160 -6.35 21.36 24.77
CA SER A 160 -6.35 21.20 23.31
C SER A 160 -5.33 20.15 22.91
N VAL A 161 -5.72 19.25 21.99
CA VAL A 161 -4.78 18.39 21.28
C VAL A 161 -4.60 19.01 19.90
N ALA A 162 -3.42 19.58 19.64
CA ALA A 162 -3.02 19.99 18.31
C ALA A 162 -2.16 18.87 17.70
N MET A 163 -2.51 18.42 16.50
CA MET A 163 -1.72 17.47 15.72
C MET A 163 -1.26 18.18 14.45
N ASP A 164 0.01 18.56 14.41
CA ASP A 164 0.59 19.22 13.22
C ASP A 164 1.07 18.17 12.23
N LEU A 165 0.24 17.89 11.23
CA LEU A 165 0.60 17.05 10.09
C LEU A 165 1.05 17.95 8.94
N GLY A 166 2.35 18.20 8.83
CA GLY A 166 2.92 19.05 7.78
C GLY A 166 4.29 18.54 7.31
N VAL A 167 4.59 18.76 6.02
CA VAL A 167 5.91 18.56 5.44
C VAL A 167 6.48 19.93 5.09
N ILE A 168 7.64 20.28 5.63
CA ILE A 168 8.32 21.54 5.32
C ILE A 168 9.27 21.26 4.15
N TRP A 169 9.00 21.88 3.00
CA TRP A 169 9.90 21.88 1.85
C TRP A 169 10.45 23.29 1.63
N GLN A 170 11.77 23.45 1.60
CA GLN A 170 12.41 24.75 1.43
C GLN A 170 13.43 24.71 0.28
N LYS A 171 13.06 25.27 -0.86
CA LYS A 171 13.98 25.46 -1.99
C LYS A 171 14.74 26.79 -1.85
N ASN A 172 16.04 26.79 -2.09
CA ASN A 172 16.88 27.98 -2.04
C ASN A 172 17.58 28.23 -3.39
N ASP A 173 17.27 29.36 -4.03
CA ASP A 173 17.83 29.69 -5.34
C ASP A 173 19.16 30.46 -5.28
N ASN A 174 19.75 30.62 -4.10
CA ASN A 174 21.04 31.31 -3.96
C ASN A 174 22.15 30.57 -4.74
N PRO A 175 22.72 31.19 -5.79
CA PRO A 175 23.73 30.57 -6.64
C PRO A 175 25.09 30.37 -5.94
N SER A 176 25.29 30.97 -4.76
CA SER A 176 26.48 30.70 -3.94
C SER A 176 26.41 29.38 -3.16
N LEU A 177 25.24 28.75 -3.10
CA LEU A 177 25.06 27.45 -2.44
C LEU A 177 25.26 26.30 -3.43
N SER A 178 25.87 25.21 -2.96
CA SER A 178 26.05 24.00 -3.76
C SER A 178 24.70 23.41 -4.17
N PRO A 179 24.57 22.78 -5.36
CA PRO A 179 23.30 22.23 -5.85
C PRO A 179 22.62 21.24 -4.90
N ARG A 180 23.40 20.51 -4.08
CA ARG A 180 22.90 19.60 -3.05
C ARG A 180 22.17 20.28 -1.89
N ASN A 181 22.44 21.57 -1.65
CA ASN A 181 21.90 22.35 -0.53
C ASN A 181 20.85 23.38 -1.00
N ARG A 182 20.34 23.24 -2.23
CA ARG A 182 19.34 24.13 -2.85
C ARG A 182 17.93 23.52 -2.90
N THR A 183 17.79 22.26 -2.48
CA THR A 183 16.54 21.49 -2.44
C THR A 183 16.12 21.22 -1.01
#